data_AF-A0A5M7BI13-F1
#
_entry.id   AF-A0A5M7BI13-F1
#
_cell.length_a   1.000
_cell.length_b   1.000
_cell.length_c   1.000
_cell.angle_alpha   90.00
_cell.angle_beta   90.00
_cell.angle_gamma   90.00
#
_symmetry.space_group_name_H-M   'P 1'
#
loop_
_entity.id
_entity.type
_entity.pdbx_description
1 polymer ?
#
loop_
_entity_poly.entity_id
_entity_poly.type
_entity_poly.pdbx_seq_one_letter_code
_entity_poly.pdbx_strand_id
1 'polypeptide(L)'
;MTTPQEYARHSRYTDPGRYGPLLDALPADIRQLAAVTNGLVVHYRGTGITFTGDRLAEIDSRWTERLLATDQRRFPPSLTAPRPLEQRLVGCCRDVALLTVAALRQHGVPARSRVGFAAYFHEGFHADHVIAEYWDGQRWVLADAQLDQADWPFDTCDIPRGADLSSAPFATAAQVWTAHRRGEVDVDRFGVGPDHPMRGAWFAGNYVLRELAHRRRDELLLWDFWGALVTADADLDLHLVDEIAALLLAADGGDDSAERELAHRYATDPRLNPGGRVRCQSPSGLDALVDLT
;
A
#
# COMPACT_ATOMS: atom_id res chain seq x y z
N MET A 1 15.72 10.36 -15.27
CA MET A 1 14.66 11.00 -14.48
C MET A 1 13.33 10.34 -14.76
N THR A 2 12.88 9.49 -13.84
CA THR A 2 11.46 9.13 -13.76
C THR A 2 10.71 10.40 -13.41
N THR A 3 10.08 11.02 -14.40
CA THR A 3 9.31 12.24 -14.13
C THR A 3 8.10 11.88 -13.26
N PRO A 4 7.61 12.77 -12.38
CA PRO A 4 6.36 12.52 -11.66
C PRO A 4 5.25 12.07 -12.61
N GLN A 5 5.19 12.62 -13.83
CA GLN A 5 4.19 12.26 -14.84
C GLN A 5 4.13 10.78 -15.22
N GLU A 6 5.21 10.01 -15.06
CA GLU A 6 5.17 8.55 -15.29
C GLU A 6 4.23 7.83 -14.31
N TYR A 7 4.06 8.38 -13.11
CA TYR A 7 3.15 7.88 -12.08
C TYR A 7 1.69 8.32 -12.28
N ALA A 8 1.38 9.12 -13.30
CA ALA A 8 0.00 9.43 -13.68
C ALA A 8 -0.64 8.31 -14.52
N ARG A 9 0.17 7.40 -15.09
CA ARG A 9 -0.35 6.27 -15.90
C ARG A 9 -0.79 5.12 -15.01
N HIS A 10 -1.94 4.53 -15.34
CA HIS A 10 -2.40 3.29 -14.71
C HIS A 10 -1.37 2.16 -14.89
N SER A 11 -1.22 1.39 -13.82
CA SER A 11 -0.62 0.06 -13.78
C SER A 11 -1.68 -1.00 -14.04
N ARG A 12 -1.28 -2.27 -14.20
CA ARG A 12 -2.23 -3.39 -14.27
C ARG A 12 -3.18 -3.46 -13.07
N TYR A 13 -2.74 -3.03 -11.88
CA TYR A 13 -3.57 -3.07 -10.67
C TYR A 13 -4.50 -1.87 -10.56
N THR A 14 -4.08 -0.71 -11.07
CA THR A 14 -4.86 0.53 -10.95
C THR A 14 -5.75 0.79 -12.16
N ASP A 15 -5.59 0.06 -13.27
CA ASP A 15 -6.47 0.16 -14.44
C ASP A 15 -7.91 -0.20 -14.06
N PRO A 16 -8.88 0.71 -14.24
CA PRO A 16 -10.29 0.44 -13.93
C PRO A 16 -10.99 -0.39 -15.01
N GLY A 17 -10.34 -0.64 -16.15
CA GLY A 17 -10.92 -1.32 -17.30
C GLY A 17 -12.22 -0.65 -17.74
N ARG A 18 -13.30 -1.43 -17.83
CA ARG A 18 -14.61 -0.90 -18.25
C ARG A 18 -15.26 0.07 -17.25
N TYR A 19 -14.74 0.16 -16.02
CA TYR A 19 -15.28 1.03 -14.97
C TYR A 19 -14.63 2.42 -14.92
N GLY A 20 -13.79 2.77 -15.90
CA GLY A 20 -13.19 4.12 -16.02
C GLY A 20 -14.17 5.28 -15.81
N PRO A 21 -15.39 5.27 -16.39
CA PRO A 21 -16.38 6.32 -16.17
C PRO A 21 -16.81 6.53 -14.71
N LEU A 22 -16.65 5.52 -13.83
CA LEU A 22 -16.91 5.69 -12.40
C LEU A 22 -15.84 6.53 -11.73
N LEU A 23 -14.58 6.37 -12.16
CA LEU A 23 -13.46 7.18 -11.66
C LEU A 23 -13.50 8.58 -12.26
N ASP A 24 -13.91 8.75 -13.52
CA ASP A 24 -14.11 10.08 -14.14
C ASP A 24 -15.11 10.96 -13.38
N ALA A 25 -16.10 10.33 -12.73
CA ALA A 25 -17.14 11.00 -11.96
C ALA A 25 -16.70 11.38 -10.53
N LEU A 26 -15.52 10.94 -10.08
CA LEU A 26 -14.98 11.31 -8.78
C LEU A 26 -14.40 12.72 -8.79
N PRO A 27 -14.31 13.38 -7.61
CA PRO A 27 -13.59 14.64 -7.50
C PRO A 27 -12.07 14.41 -7.67
N ALA A 28 -11.42 15.35 -8.35
CA ALA A 28 -9.96 15.37 -8.49
C ALA A 28 -9.25 15.96 -7.24
N ASP A 29 -9.99 16.68 -6.37
CA ASP A 29 -9.46 17.17 -5.10
C ASP A 29 -9.22 16.01 -4.13
N ILE A 30 -8.02 15.94 -3.55
CA ILE A 30 -7.61 14.81 -2.71
C ILE A 30 -8.50 14.62 -1.48
N ARG A 31 -9.00 15.70 -0.86
CA ARG A 31 -9.80 15.59 0.36
C ARG A 31 -11.18 15.05 0.07
N GLN A 32 -11.81 15.57 -0.98
CA GLN A 32 -13.10 15.07 -1.44
C GLN A 32 -12.98 13.63 -1.93
N LEU A 33 -11.89 13.30 -2.64
CA LEU A 33 -11.62 11.95 -3.09
C LEU A 33 -11.43 10.98 -1.91
N ALA A 34 -10.62 11.37 -0.92
CA ALA A 34 -10.37 10.58 0.28
C ALA A 34 -11.67 10.25 1.03
N ALA A 35 -12.58 11.22 1.16
CA ALA A 35 -13.90 10.99 1.76
C ALA A 35 -14.73 9.95 0.99
N VAL A 36 -14.67 9.95 -0.34
CA VAL A 36 -15.36 8.94 -1.15
C VAL A 36 -14.70 7.57 -0.98
N THR A 37 -13.39 7.46 -1.14
CA THR A 37 -12.67 6.18 -1.04
C THR A 37 -12.75 5.56 0.35
N ASN A 38 -12.73 6.37 1.41
CA ASN A 38 -13.00 5.94 2.79
C ASN A 38 -14.38 5.26 2.88
N GLY A 39 -15.38 5.83 2.20
CA GLY A 39 -16.75 5.32 2.12
C GLY A 39 -16.93 4.05 1.30
N LEU A 40 -15.93 3.60 0.53
CA LEU A 40 -16.04 2.44 -0.36
C LEU A 40 -15.54 1.14 0.26
N VAL A 41 -14.53 1.20 1.12
CA VAL A 41 -13.85 0.02 1.69
C VAL A 41 -14.06 -0.03 3.20
N VAL A 42 -14.24 -1.24 3.73
CA VAL A 42 -14.23 -1.53 5.16
C VAL A 42 -13.03 -2.42 5.46
N HIS A 43 -12.21 -2.01 6.43
CA HIS A 43 -11.03 -2.78 6.83
C HIS A 43 -11.46 -4.09 7.50
N TYR A 44 -11.06 -5.24 6.95
CA TYR A 44 -11.49 -6.56 7.41
C TYR A 44 -11.16 -6.89 8.88
N ARG A 45 -10.22 -6.15 9.50
CA ARG A 45 -9.85 -6.26 10.93
C ARG A 45 -10.18 -5.02 11.76
N GLY A 46 -10.58 -3.91 11.14
CA GLY A 46 -10.54 -2.58 11.76
C GLY A 46 -11.85 -2.07 12.35
N THR A 47 -12.97 -2.77 12.15
CA THR A 47 -14.31 -2.22 12.41
C THR A 47 -15.15 -3.03 13.38
N GLY A 48 -14.59 -4.08 13.99
CA GLY A 48 -15.33 -4.98 14.89
C GLY A 48 -16.36 -5.88 14.19
N ILE A 49 -16.50 -5.78 12.86
CA ILE A 49 -17.38 -6.63 12.05
C ILE A 49 -16.62 -7.87 11.63
N THR A 50 -17.23 -9.05 11.85
CA THR A 50 -16.69 -10.32 11.34
C THR A 50 -17.27 -10.63 9.97
N PHE A 51 -16.41 -10.64 8.94
CA PHE A 51 -16.78 -11.07 7.59
C PHE A 51 -16.41 -12.54 7.36
N THR A 52 -17.22 -13.27 6.60
CA THR A 52 -17.02 -14.71 6.31
C THR A 52 -17.36 -15.04 4.85
N GLY A 53 -16.95 -16.22 4.39
CA GLY A 53 -17.29 -16.75 3.05
C GLY A 53 -16.93 -15.78 1.92
N ASP A 54 -17.84 -15.62 0.97
CA ASP A 54 -17.67 -14.75 -0.21
C ASP A 54 -17.34 -13.30 0.15
N ARG A 55 -17.85 -12.80 1.28
CA ARG A 55 -17.55 -11.43 1.75
C ARG A 55 -16.10 -11.30 2.16
N LEU A 56 -15.55 -12.28 2.89
CA LEU A 56 -14.14 -12.26 3.30
C LEU A 56 -13.21 -12.48 2.10
N ALA A 57 -13.62 -13.28 1.12
CA ALA A 57 -12.85 -13.51 -0.11
C ALA A 57 -12.67 -12.24 -0.96
N GLU A 58 -13.42 -11.15 -0.71
CA GLU A 58 -13.22 -9.87 -1.39
C GLU A 58 -11.83 -9.28 -1.17
N ILE A 59 -11.18 -9.58 -0.03
CA ILE A 59 -9.83 -9.06 0.28
C ILE A 59 -8.80 -9.50 -0.77
N ASP A 60 -9.04 -10.63 -1.45
CA ASP A 60 -8.15 -11.17 -2.48
C ASP A 60 -8.37 -10.54 -3.88
N SER A 61 -9.17 -9.47 -3.99
CA SER A 61 -9.57 -8.88 -5.28
C SER A 61 -8.45 -8.27 -6.10
N ARG A 62 -7.36 -7.79 -5.48
CA ARG A 62 -6.13 -7.25 -6.11
C ARG A 62 -6.26 -6.04 -7.03
N TRP A 63 -7.16 -6.07 -8.00
CA TRP A 63 -7.24 -5.12 -9.12
C TRP A 63 -8.39 -4.14 -8.93
N THR A 64 -8.17 -2.87 -9.29
CA THR A 64 -9.19 -1.81 -9.28
C THR A 64 -10.43 -2.23 -10.07
N GLU A 65 -10.29 -2.78 -11.28
CA GLU A 65 -11.44 -3.28 -12.05
C GLU A 65 -12.27 -4.32 -11.26
N ARG A 66 -11.62 -5.24 -10.53
CA ARG A 66 -12.31 -6.27 -9.74
C ARG A 66 -12.96 -5.71 -8.47
N LEU A 67 -12.32 -4.76 -7.80
CA LEU A 67 -12.88 -4.02 -6.68
C LEU A 67 -14.14 -3.26 -7.12
N LEU A 68 -14.04 -2.48 -8.21
CA LEU A 68 -15.15 -1.74 -8.79
C LEU A 68 -16.28 -2.67 -9.26
N ALA A 69 -15.95 -3.78 -9.92
CA ALA A 69 -16.95 -4.79 -10.29
C ALA A 69 -17.70 -5.33 -9.07
N THR A 70 -17.00 -5.54 -7.96
CA THR A 70 -17.59 -6.08 -6.73
C THR A 70 -18.46 -5.07 -6.01
N ASP A 71 -18.06 -3.80 -6.01
CA ASP A 71 -18.89 -2.71 -5.53
C ASP A 71 -20.17 -2.54 -6.36
N GLN A 72 -20.03 -2.50 -7.69
CA GLN A 72 -21.13 -2.20 -8.61
C GLN A 72 -22.15 -3.33 -8.76
N ARG A 73 -21.84 -4.56 -8.30
CA ARG A 73 -22.86 -5.60 -8.12
C ARG A 73 -23.89 -5.24 -7.05
N ARG A 74 -23.54 -4.35 -6.11
CA ARG A 74 -24.38 -3.95 -4.98
C ARG A 74 -24.89 -2.51 -5.11
N PHE A 75 -24.05 -1.61 -5.62
CA PHE A 75 -24.31 -0.17 -5.59
C PHE A 75 -24.11 0.53 -6.96
N PRO A 76 -24.83 0.12 -8.02
CA PRO A 76 -24.79 0.83 -9.28
C PRO A 76 -25.56 2.17 -9.20
N PRO A 77 -25.20 3.19 -10.00
CA PRO A 77 -23.99 3.33 -10.83
C PRO A 77 -22.97 4.31 -10.22
N SER A 78 -23.05 4.64 -8.92
CA SER A 78 -22.30 5.75 -8.35
C SER A 78 -21.38 5.32 -7.20
N LEU A 79 -20.12 5.76 -7.26
CA LEU A 79 -19.18 5.61 -6.14
C LEU A 79 -19.41 6.62 -5.02
N THR A 80 -20.02 7.77 -5.30
CA THR A 80 -20.23 8.84 -4.30
C THR A 80 -21.45 8.62 -3.41
N ALA A 81 -22.32 7.67 -3.75
CA ALA A 81 -23.46 7.31 -2.92
C ALA A 81 -22.99 6.67 -1.59
N PRO A 82 -23.51 7.09 -0.42
CA PRO A 82 -23.15 6.47 0.85
C PRO A 82 -23.49 4.97 0.89
N ARG A 83 -22.63 4.18 1.54
CA ARG A 83 -22.81 2.74 1.75
C ARG A 83 -22.72 2.40 3.24
N PRO A 84 -23.66 1.60 3.79
CA PRO A 84 -23.53 1.08 5.15
C PRO A 84 -22.20 0.35 5.33
N LEU A 85 -21.59 0.47 6.51
CA LEU A 85 -20.25 -0.03 6.79
C LEU A 85 -20.12 -1.52 6.49
N GLU A 86 -21.13 -2.30 6.86
CA GLU A 86 -21.22 -3.75 6.65
C GLU A 86 -21.41 -4.16 5.18
N GLN A 87 -21.75 -3.21 4.31
CA GLN A 87 -21.97 -3.47 2.89
C GLN A 87 -20.84 -2.97 1.98
N ARG A 88 -19.94 -2.12 2.48
CA ARG A 88 -18.72 -1.66 1.78
C ARG A 88 -17.85 -2.84 1.31
N LEU A 89 -16.96 -2.61 0.34
CA LEU A 89 -15.98 -3.60 -0.09
C LEU A 89 -15.15 -4.08 1.11
N VAL A 90 -15.06 -5.39 1.33
CA VAL A 90 -14.17 -5.91 2.37
C VAL A 90 -12.75 -5.90 1.81
N GLY A 91 -11.86 -5.15 2.45
CA GLY A 91 -10.48 -4.96 2.00
C GLY A 91 -9.58 -4.50 3.15
N CYS A 92 -8.42 -3.94 2.82
CA CYS A 92 -7.52 -3.32 3.79
C CYS A 92 -6.99 -1.95 3.32
N CYS A 93 -6.03 -1.39 4.07
CA CYS A 93 -5.36 -0.12 3.75
C CYS A 93 -4.84 -0.06 2.31
N ARG A 94 -4.28 -1.18 1.83
CA ARG A 94 -3.79 -1.32 0.45
C ARG A 94 -4.90 -1.07 -0.57
N ASP A 95 -6.12 -1.57 -0.36
CA ASP A 95 -7.21 -1.40 -1.31
C ASP A 95 -7.75 0.04 -1.35
N VAL A 96 -7.79 0.71 -0.18
CA VAL A 96 -8.10 2.14 -0.11
C VAL A 96 -7.05 2.97 -0.85
N ALA A 97 -5.77 2.70 -0.60
CA ALA A 97 -4.67 3.37 -1.28
C ALA A 97 -4.72 3.10 -2.80
N LEU A 98 -5.02 1.87 -3.23
CA LEU A 98 -5.13 1.50 -4.65
C LEU A 98 -6.24 2.29 -5.34
N LEU A 99 -7.45 2.33 -4.77
CA LEU A 99 -8.57 3.07 -5.34
C LEU A 99 -8.30 4.57 -5.40
N THR A 100 -7.65 5.12 -4.37
CA THR A 100 -7.22 6.54 -4.34
C THR A 100 -6.21 6.83 -5.44
N VAL A 101 -5.16 6.01 -5.56
CA VAL A 101 -4.14 6.14 -6.62
C VAL A 101 -4.76 5.98 -8.00
N ALA A 102 -5.68 5.04 -8.20
CA ALA A 102 -6.38 4.84 -9.46
C ALA A 102 -7.21 6.07 -9.85
N ALA A 103 -7.98 6.64 -8.93
CA ALA A 103 -8.77 7.84 -9.20
C ALA A 103 -7.90 9.06 -9.53
N LEU A 104 -6.81 9.28 -8.78
CA LEU A 104 -5.86 10.35 -9.09
C LEU A 104 -5.23 10.19 -10.48
N ARG A 105 -4.79 8.97 -10.82
CA ARG A 105 -4.25 8.63 -12.14
C ARG A 105 -5.27 8.84 -13.26
N GLN A 106 -6.54 8.51 -13.02
CA GLN A 106 -7.63 8.76 -13.98
C GLN A 106 -7.75 10.26 -14.30
N HIS A 107 -7.57 11.12 -13.30
CA HIS A 107 -7.54 12.58 -13.48
C HIS A 107 -6.17 13.14 -13.94
N GLY A 108 -5.22 12.27 -14.28
CA GLY A 108 -3.88 12.65 -14.74
C GLY A 108 -2.96 13.17 -13.64
N VAL A 109 -3.33 13.03 -12.36
CA VAL A 109 -2.50 13.40 -11.21
C VAL A 109 -1.51 12.27 -10.94
N PRO A 110 -0.19 12.53 -10.95
CA PRO A 110 0.79 11.55 -10.53
C PRO A 110 0.54 11.02 -9.13
N ALA A 111 0.42 9.70 -9.00
CA ALA A 111 0.19 9.06 -7.71
C ALA A 111 0.86 7.68 -7.62
N ARG A 112 1.28 7.30 -6.42
CA ARG A 112 1.87 6.00 -6.10
C ARG A 112 1.47 5.56 -4.69
N SER A 113 1.41 4.27 -4.44
CA SER A 113 1.24 3.74 -3.09
C SER A 113 2.57 3.71 -2.34
N ARG A 114 2.55 3.96 -1.03
CA ARG A 114 3.70 3.85 -0.13
C ARG A 114 3.47 2.73 0.86
N VAL A 115 4.42 1.80 0.95
CA VAL A 115 4.40 0.67 1.88
C VAL A 115 5.28 1.01 3.08
N GLY A 116 4.78 0.77 4.28
CA GLY A 116 5.49 1.14 5.50
C GLY A 116 4.69 0.82 6.74
N PHE A 117 4.85 1.69 7.74
CA PHE A 117 4.30 1.49 9.07
C PHE A 117 3.75 2.80 9.63
N ALA A 118 2.56 2.73 10.25
CA ALA A 118 1.82 3.83 10.83
C ALA A 118 1.92 3.83 12.36
N ALA A 119 2.41 4.93 12.93
CA ALA A 119 2.59 5.12 14.37
C ALA A 119 1.32 5.61 15.11
N TYR A 120 0.24 5.86 14.38
CA TYR A 120 -0.93 6.55 14.91
C TYR A 120 -2.10 5.64 15.33
N PHE A 121 -2.10 4.35 14.94
CA PHE A 121 -3.18 3.42 15.34
C PHE A 121 -3.04 2.89 16.76
N HIS A 122 -1.82 2.74 17.26
CA HIS A 122 -1.52 2.12 18.54
C HIS A 122 -0.39 2.86 19.25
N GLU A 123 -0.59 3.25 20.50
CA GLU A 123 0.47 3.86 21.29
C GLU A 123 1.67 2.90 21.41
N GLY A 124 2.86 3.37 21.03
CA GLY A 124 4.10 2.60 21.14
C GLY A 124 4.27 1.47 20.12
N PHE A 125 3.36 1.30 19.15
CA PHE A 125 3.44 0.28 18.11
C PHE A 125 3.17 0.86 16.73
N HIS A 126 3.89 0.37 15.72
CA HIS A 126 3.80 0.84 14.35
C HIS A 126 3.13 -0.25 13.50
N ALA A 127 1.86 -0.05 13.17
CA ALA A 127 1.10 -1.02 12.39
C ALA A 127 1.52 -0.99 10.92
N ASP A 128 1.64 -2.16 10.29
CA ASP A 128 1.87 -2.28 8.87
C ASP A 128 0.79 -1.53 8.08
N HIS A 129 1.20 -0.77 7.07
CA HIS A 129 0.26 0.13 6.42
C HIS A 129 0.65 0.50 4.99
N VAL A 130 -0.37 0.82 4.19
CA VAL A 130 -0.21 1.31 2.83
C VAL A 130 -1.03 2.56 2.66
N ILE A 131 -0.40 3.64 2.20
CA ILE A 131 -1.04 4.94 1.96
C ILE A 131 -0.80 5.41 0.51
N ALA A 132 -1.51 6.44 0.08
CA ALA A 132 -1.24 7.10 -1.19
C ALA A 132 -0.17 8.18 -1.03
N GLU A 133 0.57 8.45 -2.10
CA GLU A 133 1.43 9.61 -2.25
C GLU A 133 1.19 10.21 -3.63
N TYR A 134 0.88 11.49 -3.69
CA TYR A 134 0.50 12.18 -4.93
C TYR A 134 1.33 13.44 -5.14
N TRP A 135 1.44 13.86 -6.40
CA TRP A 135 2.12 15.11 -6.75
C TRP A 135 1.11 16.27 -6.73
N ASP A 136 1.31 17.24 -5.84
CA ASP A 136 0.43 18.42 -5.69
C ASP A 136 0.74 19.53 -6.73
N GLY A 137 1.68 19.29 -7.64
CA GLY A 137 2.22 20.27 -8.58
C GLY A 137 3.60 20.80 -8.18
N GLN A 138 4.00 20.64 -6.92
CA GLN A 138 5.26 21.13 -6.36
C GLN A 138 6.09 20.04 -5.68
N ARG A 139 5.44 19.12 -4.96
CA ARG A 139 6.09 18.05 -4.19
C ARG A 139 5.21 16.79 -4.11
N TRP A 140 5.82 15.72 -3.62
CA TRP A 140 5.12 14.51 -3.22
C TRP A 140 4.51 14.65 -1.82
N VAL A 141 3.20 14.48 -1.75
CA VAL A 141 2.38 14.62 -0.54
C VAL A 141 1.82 13.25 -0.13
N LEU A 142 1.97 12.89 1.14
CA LEU A 142 1.43 11.66 1.72
C LEU A 142 -0.04 11.86 2.08
N ALA A 143 -0.89 10.91 1.70
CA ALA A 143 -2.32 10.92 2.01
C ALA A 143 -2.79 9.53 2.43
N ASP A 144 -3.42 9.43 3.60
CA ASP A 144 -4.12 8.24 4.05
C ASP A 144 -5.64 8.43 3.95
N ALA A 145 -6.19 8.00 2.83
CA ALA A 145 -7.62 8.03 2.58
C ALA A 145 -8.42 6.98 3.38
N GLN A 146 -7.76 6.10 4.16
CA GLN A 146 -8.46 5.23 5.11
C GLN A 146 -8.93 6.01 6.35
N LEU A 147 -8.39 7.19 6.60
CA LEU A 147 -8.71 7.97 7.78
C LEU A 147 -9.81 8.99 7.50
N ASP A 148 -10.71 9.19 8.46
CA ASP A 148 -11.55 10.38 8.50
C ASP A 148 -10.77 11.52 9.18
N GLN A 149 -10.64 12.66 8.51
CA GLN A 149 -9.93 13.82 9.05
C GLN A 149 -10.47 14.25 10.42
N ALA A 150 -11.76 14.03 10.71
CA ALA A 150 -12.37 14.40 11.99
C ALA A 150 -11.76 13.64 13.19
N ASP A 151 -11.18 12.47 12.96
CA ASP A 151 -10.65 11.58 14.01
C ASP A 151 -9.15 11.80 14.28
N TRP A 152 -8.47 12.64 13.50
CA TRP A 152 -7.01 12.78 13.56
C TRP A 152 -6.55 14.23 13.72
N PRO A 153 -5.51 14.48 14.55
CA PRO A 153 -5.02 15.83 14.82
C PRO A 153 -4.04 16.35 13.75
N PHE A 154 -3.66 15.52 12.78
CA PHE A 154 -2.81 15.88 11.65
C PHE A 154 -3.62 15.86 10.36
N ASP A 155 -3.09 16.49 9.31
CA ASP A 155 -3.71 16.50 8.00
C ASP A 155 -3.61 15.12 7.33
N THR A 156 -4.72 14.41 7.16
CA THR A 156 -4.72 13.05 6.59
C THR A 156 -4.43 13.04 5.10
N CYS A 157 -4.49 14.20 4.42
CA CYS A 157 -4.17 14.37 3.00
C CYS A 157 -2.86 15.14 2.75
N ASP A 158 -2.14 15.49 3.81
CA ASP A 158 -0.77 16.03 3.81
C ASP A 158 -0.04 15.59 5.08
N ILE A 159 0.14 14.28 5.21
CA ILE A 159 0.74 13.68 6.40
C ILE A 159 2.19 14.18 6.51
N PRO A 160 2.58 14.76 7.66
CA PRO A 160 3.91 15.32 7.82
C PRO A 160 4.96 14.20 7.72
N ARG A 161 6.00 14.45 6.93
CA ARG A 161 7.22 13.64 6.98
C ARG A 161 7.99 14.08 8.22
N GLY A 162 8.08 13.23 9.24
CA GLY A 162 8.88 13.53 10.42
C GLY A 162 10.36 13.74 10.07
N ALA A 163 11.08 14.47 10.92
CA ALA A 163 12.53 14.60 10.79
C ALA A 163 13.26 13.28 11.11
N ASP A 164 12.61 12.44 11.90
CA ASP A 164 13.01 11.09 12.27
C ASP A 164 11.77 10.18 12.40
N LEU A 165 12.01 8.88 12.65
CA LEU A 165 10.94 7.90 12.84
C LEU A 165 10.06 8.16 14.06
N SER A 166 10.58 8.82 15.10
CA SER A 166 9.85 9.06 16.34
C SER A 166 8.80 10.18 16.21
N SER A 167 8.98 11.06 15.22
CA SER A 167 8.13 12.22 14.94
C SER A 167 7.27 12.05 13.69
N ALA A 168 7.50 11.01 12.89
CA ALA A 168 6.74 10.75 11.67
C ALA A 168 5.50 9.90 11.96
N PRO A 169 4.26 10.35 11.62
CA PRO A 169 3.07 9.52 11.73
C PRO A 169 3.16 8.25 10.86
N PHE A 170 3.85 8.34 9.72
CA PHE A 170 4.10 7.23 8.82
C PHE A 170 5.57 7.17 8.43
N ALA A 171 6.14 5.97 8.45
CA ALA A 171 7.49 5.70 8.00
C ALA A 171 7.49 4.59 6.95
N THR A 172 8.31 4.75 5.90
CA THR A 172 8.42 3.74 4.85
C THR A 172 9.17 2.52 5.34
N ALA A 173 8.98 1.38 4.68
CA ALA A 173 9.66 0.15 5.08
C ALA A 173 11.18 0.27 5.03
N ALA A 174 11.72 0.93 4.00
CA ALA A 174 13.16 1.20 3.88
C ALA A 174 13.71 2.08 5.02
N GLN A 175 12.94 3.07 5.49
CA GLN A 175 13.32 3.91 6.63
C GLN A 175 13.39 3.08 7.92
N VAL A 176 12.34 2.30 8.20
CA VAL A 176 12.27 1.43 9.39
C VAL A 176 13.38 0.39 9.38
N TRP A 177 13.59 -0.29 8.24
CA TRP A 177 14.66 -1.27 8.10
C TRP A 177 16.03 -0.63 8.37
N THR A 178 16.33 0.49 7.72
CA THR A 178 17.63 1.16 7.89
C THR A 178 17.88 1.57 9.36
N ALA A 179 16.87 2.10 10.04
CA ALA A 179 16.97 2.45 11.46
C ALA A 179 17.15 1.21 12.35
N HIS A 180 16.44 0.12 12.06
CA HIS A 180 16.62 -1.15 12.76
C HIS A 180 18.06 -1.65 12.63
N ARG A 181 18.63 -1.60 11.42
CA ARG A 181 20.01 -2.03 11.13
C ARG A 181 21.07 -1.16 11.82
N ARG A 182 20.71 0.07 12.18
CA ARG A 182 21.53 0.97 13.00
C ARG A 182 21.31 0.82 14.51
N GLY A 183 20.36 -0.01 14.94
CA GLY A 183 20.00 -0.18 16.35
C GLY A 183 19.21 1.00 16.92
N GLU A 184 18.60 1.83 16.08
CA GLU A 184 17.87 3.04 16.46
C GLU A 184 16.42 2.74 16.88
N VAL A 185 15.87 1.59 16.44
CA VAL A 185 14.50 1.17 16.75
C VAL A 185 14.44 -0.30 17.19
N ASP A 186 13.45 -0.59 18.03
CA ASP A 186 13.02 -1.95 18.37
C ASP A 186 12.08 -2.47 17.28
N VAL A 187 12.59 -3.35 16.41
CA VAL A 187 11.85 -3.85 15.24
C VAL A 187 10.65 -4.71 15.62
N ASP A 188 10.59 -5.25 16.84
CA ASP A 188 9.43 -6.00 17.32
C ASP A 188 8.19 -5.12 17.54
N ARG A 189 8.36 -3.79 17.51
CA ARG A 189 7.26 -2.81 17.54
C ARG A 189 6.68 -2.51 16.15
N PHE A 190 7.09 -3.24 15.11
CA PHE A 190 6.65 -3.03 13.73
C PHE A 190 6.02 -4.31 13.17
N GLY A 191 4.74 -4.26 12.81
CA GLY A 191 4.03 -5.43 12.30
C GLY A 191 2.52 -5.25 12.19
N VAL A 192 1.78 -6.35 12.11
CA VAL A 192 0.33 -6.35 11.86
C VAL A 192 -0.52 -5.75 13.00
N GLY A 193 0.04 -5.71 14.21
CA GLY A 193 -0.60 -5.17 15.39
C GLY A 193 0.10 -5.65 16.67
N PRO A 194 -0.13 -4.99 17.82
CA PRO A 194 0.56 -5.31 19.07
C PRO A 194 0.32 -6.76 19.54
N ASP A 195 -0.87 -7.31 19.29
CA ASP A 195 -1.27 -8.66 19.67
C ASP A 195 -1.10 -9.70 18.54
N HIS A 196 -0.37 -9.36 17.47
CA HIS A 196 -0.19 -10.24 16.31
C HIS A 196 1.25 -10.77 16.20
N PRO A 197 1.46 -12.06 15.88
CA PRO A 197 2.80 -12.63 15.79
C PRO A 197 3.59 -12.18 14.56
N MET A 198 2.91 -11.72 13.50
CA MET A 198 3.57 -11.20 12.29
C MET A 198 4.10 -9.78 12.54
N ARG A 199 5.36 -9.70 12.97
CA ARG A 199 6.12 -8.49 13.28
C ARG A 199 7.62 -8.79 13.29
N GLY A 200 8.46 -7.79 13.52
CA GLY A 200 9.90 -7.98 13.69
C GLY A 200 10.69 -7.94 12.38
N ALA A 201 11.92 -8.43 12.40
CA ALA A 201 12.90 -8.21 11.32
C ALA A 201 12.47 -8.85 9.98
N TRP A 202 12.10 -10.12 9.95
CA TRP A 202 11.62 -10.78 8.71
C TRP A 202 10.43 -10.05 8.10
N PHE A 203 9.53 -9.52 8.93
CA PHE A 203 8.35 -8.80 8.48
C PHE A 203 8.74 -7.44 7.89
N ALA A 204 9.57 -6.66 8.59
CA ALA A 204 10.08 -5.39 8.11
C ALA A 204 10.90 -5.55 6.82
N GLY A 205 11.76 -6.57 6.73
CA GLY A 205 12.56 -6.86 5.55
C GLY A 205 11.70 -7.26 4.34
N ASN A 206 10.66 -8.07 4.55
CA ASN A 206 9.67 -8.34 3.51
C ASN A 206 8.98 -7.06 3.03
N TYR A 207 8.68 -6.12 3.94
CA TYR A 207 8.03 -4.85 3.58
C TYR A 207 8.94 -3.95 2.73
N VAL A 208 10.27 -4.04 2.87
CA VAL A 208 11.22 -3.36 1.95
C VAL A 208 11.07 -3.90 0.53
N LEU A 209 10.97 -5.22 0.36
CA LEU A 209 10.78 -5.84 -0.95
C LEU A 209 9.41 -5.52 -1.55
N ARG A 210 8.37 -5.44 -0.71
CA ARG A 210 7.03 -4.95 -1.10
C ARG A 210 7.05 -3.48 -1.50
N GLU A 211 7.77 -2.63 -0.77
CA GLU A 211 7.94 -1.21 -1.12
C GLU A 211 8.55 -1.06 -2.51
N LEU A 212 9.58 -1.85 -2.85
CA LEU A 212 10.12 -1.89 -4.20
C LEU A 212 9.08 -2.30 -5.25
N ALA A 213 8.33 -3.39 -5.01
CA ALA A 213 7.29 -3.82 -5.94
C ALA A 213 6.25 -2.71 -6.19
N HIS A 214 5.76 -2.07 -5.13
CA HIS A 214 4.81 -0.95 -5.23
C HIS A 214 5.44 0.27 -5.93
N ARG A 215 6.72 0.57 -5.68
CA ARG A 215 7.46 1.62 -6.40
C ARG A 215 7.52 1.34 -7.90
N ARG A 216 7.61 0.07 -8.29
CA ARG A 216 7.58 -0.39 -9.68
C ARG A 216 6.16 -0.58 -10.25
N ARG A 217 5.14 -0.19 -9.49
CA ARG A 217 3.71 -0.26 -9.83
C ARG A 217 3.20 -1.70 -9.97
N ASP A 218 3.82 -2.60 -9.23
CA ASP A 218 3.21 -3.86 -8.83
C ASP A 218 2.66 -3.68 -7.42
N GLU A 219 1.48 -3.06 -7.35
CA GLU A 219 0.76 -2.84 -6.10
C GLU A 219 0.16 -4.17 -5.62
N LEU A 220 0.93 -5.10 -5.05
CA LEU A 220 0.51 -6.47 -4.67
C LEU A 220 -0.33 -6.52 -3.37
N LEU A 221 -0.93 -7.66 -3.03
CA LEU A 221 -1.50 -7.84 -1.67
C LEU A 221 -0.38 -8.00 -0.65
N LEU A 222 -0.66 -7.62 0.60
CA LEU A 222 0.28 -7.72 1.72
C LEU A 222 0.58 -9.16 2.15
N TRP A 223 -0.21 -10.11 1.63
CA TRP A 223 -0.09 -11.55 1.86
C TRP A 223 0.21 -12.34 0.58
N ASP A 224 0.61 -11.66 -0.50
CA ASP A 224 1.23 -12.31 -1.66
C ASP A 224 2.72 -12.54 -1.38
N PHE A 225 3.23 -13.76 -1.58
CA PHE A 225 4.62 -14.14 -1.41
C PHE A 225 5.26 -14.53 -2.75
N TRP A 226 6.50 -14.11 -2.96
CA TRP A 226 7.30 -14.38 -4.15
C TRP A 226 8.79 -14.26 -3.82
N GLY A 227 9.65 -14.82 -4.67
CA GLY A 227 11.08 -14.55 -4.69
C GLY A 227 11.75 -14.68 -3.31
N ALA A 228 12.36 -13.59 -2.84
CA ALA A 228 13.10 -13.52 -1.57
C ALA A 228 12.22 -13.21 -0.33
N LEU A 229 10.89 -13.18 -0.45
CA LEU A 229 10.04 -13.04 0.73
C LEU A 229 10.06 -14.30 1.58
N VAL A 230 10.18 -14.13 2.89
CA VAL A 230 10.35 -15.23 3.85
C VAL A 230 9.32 -15.17 4.97
N THR A 231 9.27 -16.19 5.83
CA THR A 231 8.37 -16.23 7.00
C THR A 231 9.11 -16.34 8.33
N ALA A 232 10.44 -16.26 8.32
CA ALA A 232 11.28 -16.34 9.51
C ALA A 232 12.60 -15.57 9.31
N ASP A 233 13.18 -15.07 10.40
CA ASP A 233 14.43 -14.29 10.38
C ASP A 233 15.62 -15.09 9.84
N ALA A 234 15.64 -16.40 10.10
CA ALA A 234 16.74 -17.29 9.69
C ALA A 234 16.91 -17.39 8.16
N ASP A 235 15.84 -17.13 7.41
CA ASP A 235 15.82 -17.24 5.95
C ASP A 235 16.07 -15.88 5.26
N LEU A 236 16.11 -14.79 6.03
CA LEU A 236 16.18 -13.43 5.50
C LEU A 236 17.58 -13.12 4.92
N ASP A 237 17.64 -12.79 3.63
CA ASP A 237 18.85 -12.29 2.98
C ASP A 237 19.09 -10.83 3.40
N LEU A 238 19.75 -10.63 4.54
CA LEU A 238 20.04 -9.31 5.11
C LEU A 238 20.76 -8.39 4.13
N HIS A 239 21.69 -8.93 3.34
CA HIS A 239 22.46 -8.12 2.39
C HIS A 239 21.56 -7.59 1.27
N LEU A 240 20.70 -8.44 0.70
CA LEU A 240 19.75 -8.01 -0.32
C LEU A 240 18.82 -6.91 0.22
N VAL A 241 18.25 -7.11 1.42
CA VAL A 241 17.33 -6.13 2.02
C VAL A 241 18.05 -4.82 2.36
N ASP A 242 19.27 -4.89 2.91
CA ASP A 242 20.10 -3.71 3.22
C ASP A 242 20.36 -2.87 1.95
N GLU A 243 20.74 -3.51 0.84
CA GLU A 243 20.98 -2.82 -0.42
C GLU A 243 19.71 -2.21 -1.03
N ILE A 244 18.59 -2.95 -1.04
CA ILE A 244 17.33 -2.44 -1.59
C ILE A 244 16.80 -1.28 -0.75
N ALA A 245 16.89 -1.35 0.58
CA ALA A 245 16.52 -0.24 1.46
C ALA A 245 17.35 1.01 1.18
N ALA A 246 18.68 0.86 1.06
CA ALA A 246 19.57 1.98 0.76
C ALA A 246 19.24 2.65 -0.59
N LEU A 247 18.99 1.84 -1.62
CA LEU A 247 18.59 2.35 -2.94
C LEU A 247 17.22 3.04 -2.92
N LEU A 248 16.24 2.51 -2.19
CA LEU A 248 14.92 3.13 -2.03
C LEU A 248 15.03 4.51 -1.38
N LEU A 249 15.82 4.62 -0.31
CA LEU A 249 16.06 5.90 0.37
C LEU A 249 16.79 6.91 -0.52
N ALA A 250 17.83 6.47 -1.24
CA ALA A 250 18.55 7.34 -2.17
C ALA A 250 17.64 7.83 -3.32
N ALA A 251 16.82 6.95 -3.88
CA ALA A 251 15.89 7.29 -4.95
C ALA A 251 14.78 8.26 -4.48
N ASP A 252 14.30 8.13 -3.23
CA ASP A 252 13.40 9.11 -2.63
C ASP A 252 14.08 10.46 -2.32
N GLY A 253 15.39 10.44 -2.07
CA GLY A 253 16.24 11.63 -1.97
C GLY A 253 16.53 12.31 -3.31
N GLY A 254 16.02 11.78 -4.43
CA GLY A 254 16.24 12.31 -5.77
C GLY A 254 17.46 11.75 -6.51
N ASP A 255 18.06 10.66 -6.01
CA ASP A 255 19.14 9.98 -6.73
C ASP A 255 18.59 9.18 -7.93
N ASP A 256 18.76 9.78 -9.09
CA ASP A 256 18.37 9.24 -10.39
C ASP A 256 19.11 7.95 -10.76
N SER A 257 20.32 7.72 -10.23
CA SER A 257 21.08 6.49 -10.42
C SER A 257 20.52 5.36 -9.58
N ALA A 258 20.14 5.65 -8.33
CA ALA A 258 19.47 4.69 -7.48
C ALA A 258 18.12 4.24 -8.07
N GLU A 259 17.35 5.17 -8.64
CA GLU A 259 16.10 4.84 -9.34
C GLU A 259 16.33 3.87 -10.52
N ARG A 260 17.35 4.13 -11.35
CA ARG A 260 17.70 3.25 -12.47
C ARG A 260 18.16 1.87 -11.99
N GLU A 261 18.92 1.82 -10.92
CA GLU A 261 19.40 0.55 -10.35
C GLU A 261 18.23 -0.27 -9.79
N LEU A 262 17.31 0.34 -9.04
CA LEU A 262 16.09 -0.33 -8.58
C LEU A 262 15.28 -0.90 -9.74
N ALA A 263 15.10 -0.12 -10.81
CA ALA A 263 14.40 -0.58 -12.01
C ALA A 263 15.13 -1.74 -12.70
N HIS A 264 16.47 -1.66 -12.79
CA HIS A 264 17.29 -2.74 -13.36
C HIS A 264 17.16 -4.02 -12.53
N ARG A 265 17.42 -3.94 -11.22
CA ARG A 265 17.35 -5.10 -10.30
C ARG A 265 15.96 -5.72 -10.29
N TYR A 266 14.90 -4.90 -10.27
CA TYR A 266 13.54 -5.41 -10.33
C TYR A 266 13.19 -6.10 -11.65
N ALA A 267 13.87 -5.77 -12.75
CA ALA A 267 13.66 -6.41 -14.05
C ALA A 267 14.50 -7.68 -14.23
N THR A 268 15.68 -7.75 -13.61
CA THR A 268 16.67 -8.82 -13.87
C THR A 268 16.87 -9.79 -12.73
N ASP A 269 16.52 -9.43 -11.48
CA ASP A 269 16.65 -10.31 -10.32
C ASP A 269 15.32 -11.02 -10.03
N PRO A 270 15.22 -12.35 -10.28
CA PRO A 270 13.99 -13.10 -10.05
C PRO A 270 13.60 -13.20 -8.56
N ARG A 271 14.49 -12.80 -7.65
CA ARG A 271 14.18 -12.71 -6.22
C ARG A 271 13.30 -11.51 -5.88
N LEU A 272 13.34 -10.45 -6.70
CA LEU A 272 12.67 -9.18 -6.42
C LEU A 272 11.32 -9.05 -7.16
N ASN A 273 11.23 -9.61 -8.37
CA ASN A 273 10.04 -9.52 -9.21
C ASN A 273 9.06 -10.67 -8.94
N PRO A 274 7.74 -10.39 -8.80
CA PRO A 274 6.73 -11.45 -8.63
C PRO A 274 6.49 -12.28 -9.90
N GLY A 275 6.93 -11.80 -11.07
CA GLY A 275 6.65 -12.40 -12.36
C GLY A 275 5.15 -12.49 -12.63
N GLY A 276 4.72 -13.65 -13.14
CA GLY A 276 3.31 -13.93 -13.45
C GLY A 276 2.54 -14.62 -12.34
N ARG A 277 3.17 -15.06 -11.24
CA ARG A 277 2.55 -15.90 -10.20
C ARG A 277 3.09 -15.61 -8.82
N VAL A 278 2.21 -15.64 -7.83
CA VAL A 278 2.55 -15.48 -6.41
C VAL A 278 1.91 -16.59 -5.58
N ARG A 279 2.47 -16.89 -4.42
CA ARG A 279 1.79 -17.68 -3.39
C ARG A 279 0.98 -16.72 -2.51
N CYS A 280 -0.34 -16.79 -2.60
CA CYS A 280 -1.25 -16.01 -1.77
C CYS A 280 -1.52 -16.77 -0.47
N GLN A 281 -1.12 -16.21 0.67
CA GLN A 281 -1.42 -16.74 2.01
C GLN A 281 -2.42 -15.83 2.73
N SER A 282 -3.65 -15.84 2.25
CA SER A 282 -4.68 -14.88 2.61
C SER A 282 -5.18 -15.02 4.04
N PRO A 283 -5.52 -13.89 4.70
CA PRO A 283 -6.29 -13.90 5.94
C PRO A 283 -7.65 -14.61 5.83
N SER A 284 -8.16 -14.83 4.62
CA SER A 284 -9.38 -15.63 4.38
C SER A 284 -9.21 -17.13 4.63
N GLY A 285 -7.97 -17.59 4.82
CA GLY A 285 -7.59 -19.01 4.89
C GLY A 285 -7.16 -19.61 3.56
N LEU A 286 -7.18 -18.84 2.47
CA LEU A 286 -6.65 -19.26 1.17
C LEU A 286 -5.12 -19.34 1.22
N ASP A 287 -4.56 -20.53 0.94
CA ASP A 287 -3.13 -20.72 0.63
C ASP A 287 -3.01 -21.38 -0.75
N ALA A 288 -2.68 -20.59 -1.77
CA ALA A 288 -2.64 -21.06 -3.15
C ALA A 288 -1.66 -20.28 -4.03
N LEU A 289 -1.21 -20.90 -5.11
CA LEU A 289 -0.57 -20.18 -6.21
C LEU A 289 -1.63 -19.45 -7.03
N VAL A 290 -1.44 -18.16 -7.23
CA VAL A 290 -2.36 -17.26 -7.94
C VAL A 290 -1.64 -16.61 -9.12
N ASP A 291 -2.27 -16.66 -10.29
CA ASP A 291 -1.81 -15.94 -11.48
C ASP A 291 -2.08 -14.43 -11.33
N LEU A 292 -1.11 -13.60 -11.73
CA LEU A 292 -1.19 -12.13 -11.71
C LEU A 292 -1.60 -11.53 -13.07
N THR A 293 -2.09 -12.36 -13.99
CA THR A 293 -2.49 -12.02 -15.37
C THR A 293 -3.98 -12.12 -15.56
#